data_AF-T1BZU6-F1
#
_entry.id   AF-T1BZU6-F1
#
_cell.length_a   1.000
_cell.length_b   1.000
_cell.length_c   1.000
_cell.angle_alpha   90.00
_cell.angle_beta   90.00
_cell.angle_gamma   90.00
#
_symmetry.space_group_name_H-M   'P 1'
#
loop_
_entity.id
_entity.type
_entity.pdbx_description
1 polymer ?
#
loop_
_entity_poly.entity_id
_entity_poly.type
_entity_poly.pdbx_seq_one_letter_code
_entity_poly.pdbx_strand_id
1 'polypeptide(L)'
;DFPKETVDALSVIRWSASRYGKRALFACSFSAEDMVILHMISICREAGMEIPEIVTLDTGRLHEETYTVMQEAKDKYRMEIITLHPDSSSLSNMVTVHGPNLFYKSTELRQMCCNVRKTAPLNAALENKIAWITGLRREQSPGRSLVKKISSDPTRNGITKINPIADWSNRRNRGQYIEGSNKIP
;
A
#
# COMPACT_ATOMS: atom_id res chain seq x y z
N ASP A 1 13.18 19.66 -3.05
CA ASP A 1 13.84 18.45 -3.61
C ASP A 1 13.40 17.19 -2.91
N PHE A 2 13.51 16.05 -3.61
CA PHE A 2 13.27 14.73 -3.02
C PHE A 2 14.44 14.32 -2.11
N PRO A 3 14.17 13.65 -0.98
CA PRO A 3 15.17 12.96 -0.18
C PRO A 3 16.14 12.13 -1.03
N LYS A 4 17.42 12.12 -0.63
CA LYS A 4 18.42 11.21 -1.22
C LYS A 4 18.03 9.75 -0.97
N GLU A 5 18.44 8.86 -1.85
CA GLU A 5 18.20 7.40 -1.71
C GLU A 5 18.76 6.80 -0.40
N THR A 6 19.74 7.45 0.22
CA THR A 6 20.37 7.03 1.48
C THR A 6 19.57 7.40 2.74
N VAL A 7 18.50 8.19 2.61
CA VAL A 7 17.67 8.60 3.75
C VAL A 7 16.90 7.40 4.29
N ASP A 8 16.85 7.24 5.61
CA ASP A 8 16.15 6.12 6.24
C ASP A 8 14.63 6.16 6.03
N ALA A 9 13.97 5.02 6.19
CA ALA A 9 12.55 4.87 5.88
C ALA A 9 11.63 5.79 6.71
N LEU A 10 11.90 5.98 8.00
CA LEU A 10 11.09 6.84 8.86
C LEU A 10 11.27 8.30 8.46
N SER A 11 12.48 8.73 8.11
CA SER A 11 12.73 10.06 7.57
C SER A 11 12.02 10.31 6.24
N VAL A 12 11.90 9.30 5.37
CA VAL A 12 11.09 9.40 4.13
C VAL A 12 9.60 9.56 4.45
N ILE A 13 9.06 8.82 5.44
CA ILE A 13 7.68 8.97 5.87
C ILE A 13 7.43 10.37 6.47
N ARG A 14 8.31 10.85 7.35
CA ARG A 14 8.23 12.20 7.93
C ARG A 14 8.26 13.27 6.85
N TRP A 15 9.16 13.16 5.88
CA TRP A 15 9.20 14.07 4.74
C TRP A 15 7.89 14.06 3.95
N SER A 16 7.32 12.88 3.70
CA SER A 16 6.04 12.74 3.00
C SER A 16 4.90 13.39 3.79
N ALA A 17 4.81 13.13 5.09
CA ALA A 17 3.84 13.72 6.01
C ALA A 17 3.92 15.26 6.00
N SER A 18 5.12 15.82 6.21
CA SER A 18 5.30 17.29 6.19
C SER A 18 5.00 17.92 4.84
N ARG A 19 5.28 17.22 3.73
CA ARG A 19 5.13 17.79 2.38
C ARG A 19 3.71 17.65 1.84
N TYR A 20 3.06 16.53 2.09
CA TYR A 20 1.82 16.15 1.43
C TYR A 20 0.63 16.01 2.39
N GLY A 21 0.87 15.62 3.65
CA GLY A 21 -0.19 15.35 4.63
C GLY A 21 -1.26 14.43 4.05
N LYS A 22 -2.54 14.81 4.20
CA LYS A 22 -3.70 14.08 3.67
C LYS A 22 -3.79 13.99 2.14
N ARG A 23 -2.98 14.76 1.40
CA ARG A 23 -2.90 14.68 -0.07
C ARG A 23 -2.01 13.52 -0.53
N ALA A 24 -1.30 12.88 0.39
CA ALA A 24 -0.72 11.57 0.17
C ALA A 24 -1.73 10.47 0.51
N LEU A 25 -1.65 9.36 -0.22
CA LEU A 25 -2.39 8.14 0.07
C LEU A 25 -1.42 6.98 0.28
N PHE A 26 -1.61 6.21 1.35
CA PHE A 26 -0.91 4.95 1.59
C PHE A 26 -1.85 3.78 1.30
N ALA A 27 -1.49 2.95 0.32
CA ALA A 27 -2.22 1.73 0.02
C ALA A 27 -1.66 0.57 0.85
N CYS A 28 -2.39 0.15 1.88
CA CYS A 28 -2.01 -0.88 2.84
C CYS A 28 -2.67 -2.21 2.49
N SER A 29 -1.87 -3.21 2.13
CA SER A 29 -2.30 -4.60 1.92
C SER A 29 -2.17 -5.49 3.15
N PHE A 30 -1.73 -4.93 4.28
CA PHE A 30 -1.39 -5.65 5.51
C PHE A 30 -0.30 -6.71 5.35
N SER A 31 0.51 -6.64 4.29
CA SER A 31 1.74 -7.41 4.23
C SER A 31 2.73 -6.93 5.30
N ALA A 32 3.72 -7.76 5.61
CA ALA A 32 4.81 -7.42 6.53
C ALA A 32 5.42 -6.04 6.25
N GLU A 33 5.56 -5.68 4.98
CA GLU A 33 6.06 -4.38 4.53
C GLU A 33 5.13 -3.22 4.84
N ASP A 34 3.85 -3.40 4.51
CA ASP A 34 2.86 -2.35 4.69
C ASP A 34 2.60 -2.13 6.18
N MET A 35 2.71 -3.18 7.00
CA MET A 35 2.63 -3.09 8.46
C MET A 35 3.80 -2.31 9.07
N VAL A 36 5.03 -2.45 8.52
CA VAL A 36 6.18 -1.61 8.89
C VAL A 36 5.89 -0.14 8.57
N ILE A 37 5.36 0.15 7.38
CA ILE A 37 5.04 1.52 6.97
C ILE A 37 3.89 2.09 7.80
N LEU A 38 2.86 1.30 8.08
CA LEU A 38 1.72 1.67 8.92
C LEU A 38 2.19 2.06 10.33
N HIS A 39 3.11 1.29 10.91
CA HIS A 39 3.76 1.61 12.18
C HIS A 39 4.56 2.93 12.12
N MET A 40 5.33 3.16 11.04
CA MET A 40 6.05 4.45 10.88
C MET A 40 5.10 5.64 10.73
N ILE A 41 3.95 5.45 10.07
CA ILE A 41 2.90 6.47 9.97
C ILE A 41 2.27 6.73 11.36
N SER A 42 2.05 5.69 12.18
CA SER A 42 1.52 5.87 13.54
C SER A 42 2.47 6.69 14.41
N ILE A 43 3.79 6.47 14.30
CA ILE A 43 4.82 7.29 14.97
C ILE A 43 4.72 8.77 14.54
N CYS A 44 4.51 9.04 13.25
CA CYS A 44 4.37 10.41 12.75
C CYS A 44 3.10 11.07 13.29
N ARG A 45 1.99 10.32 13.37
CA ARG A 45 0.75 10.81 13.98
C ARG A 45 0.93 11.14 15.46
N GLU A 46 1.59 10.26 16.21
CA GLU A 46 1.90 10.49 17.65
C GLU A 46 2.78 11.71 17.87
N ALA A 47 3.64 12.03 16.90
CA ALA A 47 4.43 13.26 16.87
C ALA A 47 3.62 14.52 16.43
N GLY A 48 2.30 14.40 16.26
CA GLY A 48 1.42 15.51 15.88
C GLY A 48 1.45 15.90 14.40
N MET A 49 2.01 15.06 13.53
CA MET A 49 2.07 15.33 12.09
C MET A 49 0.75 14.95 11.40
N GLU A 50 0.39 15.69 10.35
CA GLU A 50 -0.63 15.21 9.41
C GLU A 50 -0.16 13.94 8.72
N ILE A 51 -1.01 12.92 8.70
CA ILE A 51 -0.70 11.63 8.08
C ILE A 51 -1.38 11.48 6.71
N PRO A 52 -0.83 10.62 5.82
CA PRO A 52 -1.52 10.24 4.59
C PRO A 52 -2.89 9.63 4.89
N GLU A 53 -3.79 9.72 3.92
CA GLU A 53 -4.99 8.87 3.90
C GLU A 53 -4.57 7.41 3.75
N ILE A 54 -5.12 6.53 4.57
CA ILE A 54 -4.76 5.11 4.55
C ILE A 54 -5.93 4.35 3.95
N VAL A 55 -5.67 3.60 2.88
CA VAL A 55 -6.68 2.80 2.22
C VAL A 55 -6.25 1.34 2.15
N THR A 56 -7.22 0.44 2.16
CA THR A 56 -7.01 -0.97 1.83
C THR A 56 -7.98 -1.42 0.76
N LEU A 57 -7.63 -2.46 0.01
CA LEU A 57 -8.48 -3.02 -1.05
C LEU A 57 -9.09 -4.34 -0.57
N ASP A 58 -10.36 -4.32 -0.20
CA ASP A 58 -11.11 -5.55 0.00
C ASP A 58 -11.58 -6.08 -1.36
N THR A 59 -10.81 -7.03 -1.86
CA THR A 59 -11.08 -7.69 -3.14
C THR A 59 -12.23 -8.69 -3.05
N GLY A 60 -12.79 -8.98 -1.88
CA GLY A 60 -13.76 -10.07 -1.64
C GLY A 60 -13.14 -11.47 -1.77
N ARG A 61 -11.81 -11.56 -1.85
CA ARG A 61 -11.02 -12.79 -2.05
C ARG A 61 -9.75 -12.81 -1.20
N LEU A 62 -9.70 -12.01 -0.13
CA LEU A 62 -8.59 -12.00 0.82
C LEU A 62 -8.64 -13.26 1.70
N HIS A 63 -7.50 -13.66 2.23
CA HIS A 63 -7.43 -14.73 3.22
C HIS A 63 -8.01 -14.23 4.56
N GLU A 64 -8.54 -15.14 5.38
CA GLU A 64 -9.11 -14.81 6.68
C GLU A 64 -8.08 -14.10 7.57
N GLU A 65 -6.84 -14.57 7.55
CA GLU A 65 -5.72 -14.02 8.30
C GLU A 65 -5.45 -12.55 7.95
N THR A 66 -5.76 -12.13 6.71
CA THR A 66 -5.62 -10.71 6.31
C THR A 66 -6.65 -9.85 7.03
N TYR A 67 -7.87 -10.34 7.23
CA TYR A 67 -8.89 -9.63 8.00
C TYR A 67 -8.54 -9.59 9.49
N THR A 68 -7.94 -10.65 10.03
CA THR A 68 -7.43 -10.66 11.41
C THR A 68 -6.39 -9.57 11.60
N VAL A 69 -5.34 -9.51 10.76
CA VAL A 69 -4.29 -8.48 10.83
C VAL A 69 -4.89 -7.08 10.63
N MET A 70 -5.86 -6.94 9.72
CA MET A 70 -6.56 -5.66 9.51
C MET A 70 -7.27 -5.18 10.79
N GLN A 71 -7.97 -6.07 11.49
CA GLN A 71 -8.65 -5.74 12.74
C GLN A 71 -7.65 -5.41 13.85
N GLU A 72 -6.61 -6.23 14.02
CA GLU A 72 -5.54 -5.98 15.00
C GLU A 72 -4.83 -4.64 14.75
N ALA A 73 -4.52 -4.32 13.49
CA ALA A 73 -3.93 -3.05 13.11
C ALA A 73 -4.85 -1.86 13.44
N LYS A 74 -6.16 -2.01 13.18
CA LYS A 74 -7.17 -0.99 13.51
C LYS A 74 -7.25 -0.75 15.01
N ASP A 75 -7.28 -1.81 15.81
CA ASP A 75 -7.39 -1.72 17.27
C ASP A 75 -6.11 -1.17 17.91
N LYS A 76 -4.96 -1.63 17.43
CA LYS A 76 -3.64 -1.19 17.92
C LYS A 76 -3.36 0.25 17.58
N TYR A 77 -3.49 0.62 16.30
CA TYR A 77 -3.08 1.94 15.84
C TYR A 77 -4.20 2.96 15.96
N ARG A 78 -5.49 2.58 16.00
CA ARG A 78 -6.61 3.53 16.06
C ARG A 78 -6.54 4.60 14.96
N MET A 79 -6.00 4.26 13.80
CA MET A 79 -6.00 5.11 12.60
C MET A 79 -7.20 4.71 11.74
N GLU A 80 -7.80 5.68 11.07
CA GLU A 80 -8.80 5.40 10.06
C GLU A 80 -8.12 4.71 8.86
N ILE A 81 -8.62 3.54 8.51
CA ILE A 81 -8.22 2.79 7.31
C ILE A 81 -9.48 2.61 6.47
N ILE A 82 -9.53 3.26 5.32
CA ILE A 82 -10.68 3.25 4.43
C ILE A 82 -10.64 1.96 3.60
N THR A 83 -11.69 1.15 3.70
CA THR A 83 -11.85 -0.06 2.89
C THR A 83 -12.45 0.31 1.54
N LEU A 84 -11.68 0.09 0.48
CA LEU A 84 -12.13 0.23 -0.89
C LEU A 84 -12.66 -1.11 -1.39
N HIS A 85 -13.86 -1.08 -1.97
CA HIS A 85 -14.50 -2.25 -2.57
C HIS A 85 -14.56 -2.09 -4.10
N PRO A 86 -14.59 -3.20 -4.87
CA PRO A 86 -14.90 -3.14 -6.29
C PRO A 86 -16.30 -2.57 -6.53
N ASP A 87 -16.47 -1.90 -7.68
CA ASP A 87 -17.80 -1.55 -8.17
C ASP A 87 -18.67 -2.80 -8.28
N SER A 88 -19.84 -2.77 -7.64
CA SER A 88 -20.72 -3.93 -7.50
C SER A 88 -21.27 -4.41 -8.85
N SER A 89 -21.58 -3.47 -9.75
CA SER A 89 -22.10 -3.77 -11.08
C SER A 89 -21.04 -4.46 -11.94
N SER A 90 -19.82 -3.91 -11.98
CA SER A 90 -18.69 -4.47 -12.71
C SER A 90 -18.29 -5.85 -12.17
N LEU A 91 -18.27 -6.00 -10.84
CA LEU A 91 -17.99 -7.28 -10.19
C LEU A 91 -19.06 -8.32 -10.54
N SER A 92 -20.35 -7.97 -10.42
CA SER A 92 -21.46 -8.87 -10.68
C SER A 92 -21.46 -9.34 -12.14
N ASN A 93 -21.25 -8.43 -13.09
CA ASN A 93 -21.17 -8.77 -14.51
C ASN A 93 -20.00 -9.72 -14.79
N MET A 94 -18.79 -9.39 -14.31
CA MET A 94 -17.59 -10.20 -14.51
C MET A 94 -17.76 -11.64 -13.97
N VAL A 95 -18.32 -11.78 -12.76
CA VAL A 95 -18.53 -13.09 -12.12
C VAL A 95 -19.64 -13.87 -12.81
N THR A 96 -20.74 -13.21 -13.21
CA THR A 96 -21.84 -13.85 -13.92
C THR A 96 -21.39 -14.42 -15.27
N VAL A 97 -20.62 -13.66 -16.04
CA VAL A 97 -20.20 -14.05 -17.40
C VAL A 97 -19.05 -15.08 -17.37
N HIS A 98 -18.06 -14.89 -16.49
CA HIS A 98 -16.82 -15.69 -16.55
C HIS A 98 -16.65 -16.68 -15.39
N GLY A 99 -17.54 -16.63 -14.39
CA GLY A 99 -17.48 -17.42 -13.17
C GLY A 99 -16.55 -16.80 -12.10
N PRO A 100 -16.70 -17.19 -10.82
CA PRO A 100 -15.96 -16.60 -9.71
C PRO A 100 -14.44 -16.84 -9.76
N ASN A 101 -14.01 -17.88 -10.47
CA ASN A 101 -12.63 -18.34 -10.60
C ASN A 101 -12.01 -18.04 -11.98
N LEU A 102 -12.54 -17.03 -12.70
CA LEU A 102 -12.09 -16.67 -14.06
C LEU A 102 -10.57 -16.47 -14.21
N PHE A 103 -9.90 -16.02 -13.15
CA PHE A 103 -8.47 -15.68 -13.15
C PHE A 103 -7.54 -16.89 -13.27
N TYR A 104 -8.05 -18.12 -13.19
CA TYR A 104 -7.31 -19.33 -13.52
C TYR A 104 -7.41 -19.73 -15.00
N LYS A 105 -8.38 -19.18 -15.73
CA LYS A 105 -8.70 -19.61 -17.10
C LYS A 105 -7.75 -19.01 -18.15
N SER A 106 -7.36 -17.74 -17.99
CA SER A 106 -6.40 -17.09 -18.89
C SER A 106 -5.73 -15.87 -18.26
N THR A 107 -4.69 -15.37 -18.94
CA THR A 107 -4.01 -14.12 -18.59
C THR A 107 -4.91 -12.90 -18.71
N GLU A 108 -5.76 -12.85 -19.72
CA GLU A 108 -6.68 -11.75 -20.01
C GLU A 108 -7.76 -11.68 -18.92
N LEU A 109 -8.35 -12.82 -18.54
CA LEU A 109 -9.34 -12.91 -17.48
C LEU A 109 -8.73 -12.60 -16.10
N ARG A 110 -7.46 -12.94 -15.89
CA ARG A 110 -6.73 -12.52 -14.69
C ARG A 110 -6.51 -11.01 -14.64
N GLN A 111 -6.14 -10.39 -15.75
CA GLN A 111 -5.99 -8.94 -15.85
C GLN A 111 -7.34 -8.23 -15.63
N MET A 112 -8.43 -8.73 -16.22
CA MET A 112 -9.79 -8.23 -15.98
C MET A 112 -10.17 -8.31 -14.49
N CYS A 113 -9.93 -9.46 -13.84
CA CYS A 113 -10.16 -9.64 -12.41
C CYS A 113 -9.35 -8.65 -11.56
N CYS A 114 -8.06 -8.50 -11.86
CA CYS A 114 -7.20 -7.50 -11.22
C CYS A 114 -7.71 -6.08 -11.46
N ASN A 115 -8.23 -5.78 -12.66
CA ASN A 115 -8.74 -4.46 -12.96
C ASN A 115 -9.96 -4.12 -12.11
N VAL A 116 -10.99 -4.97 -12.17
CA VAL A 116 -12.25 -4.78 -11.45
C VAL A 116 -12.03 -4.77 -9.93
N ARG A 117 -11.25 -5.72 -9.39
CA ARG A 117 -11.08 -5.87 -7.94
C ARG A 117 -10.02 -4.98 -7.32
N LYS A 118 -9.03 -4.48 -8.07
CA LYS A 118 -7.86 -3.79 -7.50
C LYS A 118 -7.57 -2.46 -8.16
N THR A 119 -7.30 -2.43 -9.46
CA THR A 119 -6.76 -1.21 -10.06
C THR A 119 -7.82 -0.15 -10.27
N ALA A 120 -9.04 -0.49 -10.68
CA ALA A 120 -10.14 0.46 -10.80
C ALA A 120 -10.47 1.18 -9.47
N PRO A 121 -10.74 0.47 -8.35
CA PRO A 121 -11.01 1.13 -7.08
C PRO A 121 -9.80 1.93 -6.54
N LEU A 122 -8.57 1.43 -6.71
CA LEU A 122 -7.37 2.18 -6.32
C LEU A 122 -7.19 3.47 -7.16
N ASN A 123 -7.47 3.41 -8.46
CA ASN A 123 -7.37 4.57 -9.34
C ASN A 123 -8.35 5.67 -8.92
N ALA A 124 -9.59 5.29 -8.61
CA ALA A 124 -10.59 6.23 -8.10
C ALA A 124 -10.14 6.91 -6.79
N ALA A 125 -9.57 6.14 -5.85
CA ALA A 125 -9.05 6.71 -4.60
C ALA A 125 -7.83 7.63 -4.80
N LEU A 126 -7.05 7.40 -5.86
CA LEU A 126 -5.86 8.20 -6.19
C LEU A 126 -6.17 9.48 -6.99
N GLU A 127 -7.36 9.65 -7.53
CA GLU A 127 -7.70 10.72 -8.49
C GLU A 127 -7.36 12.13 -7.96
N ASN A 128 -7.57 12.36 -6.66
CA ASN A 128 -7.32 13.66 -6.01
C ASN A 128 -6.05 13.67 -5.15
N LYS A 129 -5.15 12.70 -5.35
CA LYS A 129 -3.91 12.54 -4.56
C LYS A 129 -2.71 12.95 -5.39
N ILE A 130 -1.73 13.58 -4.74
CA ILE A 130 -0.48 14.04 -5.39
C ILE A 130 0.74 13.23 -4.95
N ALA A 131 0.56 12.33 -3.97
CA ALA A 131 1.56 11.37 -3.56
C ALA A 131 0.94 10.01 -3.21
N TRP A 132 1.68 8.94 -3.49
CA TRP A 132 1.25 7.56 -3.28
C TRP A 132 2.37 6.76 -2.61
N ILE A 133 2.11 6.31 -1.38
CA ILE A 133 3.04 5.50 -0.58
C ILE A 133 2.73 4.01 -0.81
N THR A 134 3.77 3.19 -0.98
CA THR A 134 3.67 1.74 -1.14
C THR A 134 4.78 0.97 -0.40
N GLY A 135 4.52 -0.29 -0.05
CA GLY A 135 5.50 -1.24 0.52
C GLY A 135 6.43 -1.92 -0.49
N LEU A 136 6.72 -1.31 -1.64
CA LEU A 136 7.61 -1.91 -2.64
C LEU A 136 9.08 -1.92 -2.17
N ARG A 137 9.77 -3.04 -2.43
CA ARG A 137 11.22 -3.23 -2.21
C ARG A 137 11.90 -3.85 -3.41
N ARG A 138 13.19 -3.57 -3.57
CA ARG A 138 14.03 -4.10 -4.65
C ARG A 138 14.18 -5.61 -4.60
N GLU A 139 14.27 -6.19 -3.40
CA GLU A 139 14.44 -7.64 -3.20
C GLU A 139 13.14 -8.46 -3.35
N GLN A 140 11.98 -7.83 -3.57
CA GLN A 140 10.70 -8.57 -3.65
C GLN A 140 10.57 -9.42 -4.92
N SER A 141 11.07 -8.93 -6.05
CA SER A 141 11.04 -9.66 -7.32
C SER A 141 12.01 -9.04 -8.33
N PRO A 142 12.44 -9.79 -9.37
CA PRO A 142 13.36 -9.28 -10.39
C PRO A 142 12.89 -7.97 -11.05
N GLY A 143 11.58 -7.83 -11.28
CA GLY A 143 10.97 -6.64 -11.88
C GLY A 143 10.95 -5.40 -10.97
N ARG A 144 11.41 -5.50 -9.72
CA ARG A 144 11.42 -4.39 -8.74
C ARG A 144 12.83 -3.91 -8.40
N SER A 145 13.88 -4.51 -8.97
CA SER A 145 15.29 -4.21 -8.68
C SER A 145 15.66 -2.72 -8.82
N LEU A 146 14.97 -1.98 -9.70
CA LEU A 146 15.21 -0.56 -9.98
C LEU A 146 14.22 0.38 -9.28
N VAL A 147 13.38 -0.10 -8.36
CA VAL A 147 12.42 0.77 -7.67
C VAL A 147 13.17 1.82 -6.85
N LYS A 148 12.82 3.09 -7.02
CA LYS A 148 13.40 4.22 -6.28
C LYS A 148 12.62 4.46 -5.00
N LYS A 149 13.23 5.07 -3.98
CA LYS A 149 12.49 5.51 -2.81
C LYS A 149 11.46 6.56 -3.17
N ILE A 150 11.79 7.46 -4.09
CA ILE A 150 10.88 8.50 -4.56
C ILE A 150 11.02 8.65 -6.07
N SER A 151 9.90 8.63 -6.77
CA SER A 151 9.84 8.81 -8.22
C SER A 151 8.53 9.44 -8.62
N SER A 152 8.50 10.19 -9.73
CA SER A 152 7.23 10.53 -10.37
C SER A 152 6.71 9.32 -11.15
N ASP A 153 5.42 9.01 -11.01
CA ASP A 153 4.75 7.98 -11.81
C ASP A 153 3.98 8.64 -12.97
N PRO A 154 4.53 8.62 -14.21
CA PRO A 154 3.94 9.30 -15.34
C PRO A 154 2.61 8.66 -15.78
N THR A 155 2.34 7.41 -15.39
CA THR A 155 1.10 6.72 -15.74
C THR A 155 -0.10 7.21 -14.92
N ARG A 156 0.14 8.08 -13.93
CA ARG A 156 -0.84 8.58 -12.96
C ARG A 156 -0.68 10.09 -12.75
N ASN A 157 -0.72 10.85 -13.84
CA ASN A 157 -0.61 12.32 -13.83
C ASN A 157 0.63 12.85 -13.08
N GLY A 158 1.72 12.08 -13.09
CA GLY A 158 2.98 12.46 -12.44
C GLY A 158 2.97 12.36 -10.92
N ILE A 159 1.99 11.66 -10.31
CA ILE A 159 1.90 11.47 -8.86
C ILE A 159 3.26 11.07 -8.25
N THR A 160 3.61 11.64 -7.10
CA THR A 160 4.86 11.29 -6.42
C THR A 160 4.71 9.93 -5.76
N LYS A 161 5.32 8.90 -6.35
CA LYS A 161 5.38 7.56 -5.78
C LYS A 161 6.50 7.46 -4.75
N ILE A 162 6.17 6.92 -3.58
CA ILE A 162 7.03 6.87 -2.40
C ILE A 162 7.11 5.42 -1.92
N ASN A 163 8.31 4.86 -1.90
CA ASN A 163 8.61 3.49 -1.48
C ASN A 163 9.65 3.58 -0.34
N PRO A 164 9.23 3.89 0.90
CA PRO A 164 10.13 4.28 1.99
C PRO A 164 11.20 3.23 2.32
N ILE A 165 10.84 1.97 2.11
CA ILE A 165 11.63 0.77 2.39
C ILE A 165 12.23 0.16 1.12
N ALA A 166 12.34 0.90 0.01
CA ALA A 166 12.79 0.37 -1.28
C ALA A 166 14.12 -0.42 -1.20
N ASP A 167 15.01 0.03 -0.32
CA ASP A 167 16.35 -0.50 -0.06
C ASP A 167 16.41 -1.53 1.08
N TRP A 168 15.29 -1.86 1.72
CA TRP A 168 15.28 -2.83 2.82
C TRP A 168 15.41 -4.27 2.32
N SER A 169 16.28 -5.03 3.00
CA SER A 169 16.37 -6.47 2.80
C SER A 169 15.45 -7.26 3.72
N ASN A 170 15.15 -8.50 3.32
CA ASN A 170 14.27 -9.40 4.08
C ASN A 170 14.79 -9.67 5.50
N ARG A 171 16.05 -10.13 5.60
CA ARG A 171 16.62 -10.66 6.84
C ARG A 171 17.12 -9.58 7.79
N ARG A 172 17.66 -8.49 7.25
CA ARG A 172 18.26 -7.43 8.07
C ARG A 172 17.19 -6.46 8.53
N ASN A 173 16.77 -5.55 7.67
CA ASN A 173 15.95 -4.42 8.08
C ASN A 173 14.50 -4.85 8.40
N ARG A 174 13.85 -5.62 7.52
CA ARG A 174 12.45 -6.00 7.72
C ARG A 174 12.28 -6.94 8.90
N GLY A 175 13.04 -8.03 8.95
CA GLY A 175 13.02 -8.99 10.05
C GLY A 175 13.30 -8.33 11.40
N GLN A 176 14.40 -7.60 11.53
CA GLN A 176 14.75 -6.90 12.79
C GLN A 176 13.70 -5.88 13.22
N TYR A 177 13.02 -5.22 12.27
CA TYR A 177 11.98 -4.26 12.62
C TYR A 177 10.72 -4.94 13.16
N ILE A 178 10.32 -6.07 12.58
CA ILE A 178 9.12 -6.81 12.98
C ILE A 178 9.36 -7.62 14.25
N GLU A 179 10.46 -8.38 14.29
CA GLU A 179 10.84 -9.25 15.42
C GLU A 179 11.42 -8.46 16.61
N GLY A 180 11.75 -7.19 16.38
CA GLY A 180 12.21 -6.27 17.41
C GLY A 180 11.09 -5.83 18.36
N SER A 181 11.33 -4.75 19.09
CA SER A 181 10.42 -4.24 20.11
C SER A 181 9.19 -3.49 19.57
N ASN A 182 9.01 -3.38 18.25
CA ASN A 182 7.95 -2.59 17.63
C ASN A 182 6.55 -3.23 17.77
N LYS A 183 6.47 -4.51 18.19
CA LYS A 183 5.22 -5.24 18.45
C LYS A 183 4.20 -5.13 17.29
N ILE A 184 4.65 -5.20 16.05
CA ILE A 184 3.79 -5.08 14.88
C ILE A 184 2.89 -6.33 14.78
N PRO A 185 1.57 -6.19 14.56
CA PRO A 185 0.69 -7.31 14.25
C PRO A 185 1.15 -8.08 13.00
#